data_AF-A0A2M7ATF2-F1
#
_entry.id   AF-A0A2M7ATF2-F1
#
_cell.length_a   1.000
_cell.length_b   1.000
_cell.length_c   1.000
_cell.angle_alpha   90.00
_cell.angle_beta   90.00
_cell.angle_gamma   90.00
#
_symmetry.space_group_name_H-M   'P 1'
#
loop_
_entity.id
_entity.type
_entity.pdbx_description
1 polymer ?
#
loop_
_entity_poly.entity_id
_entity_poly.type
_entity_poly.pdbx_seq_one_letter_code
_entity_poly.pdbx_strand_id
1 'polypeptide(L)'
;MNTSVINIRTQPDVKKAAQQVAEDLGMNLSVLINGFLKNLIKTKTISLKVSEEPSEYLINSIKETEEDVKNGRVSPLFENADEAVAWLNDKDKKYEYQIRKKVR
;
A
#
# COMPACT_ATOMS: atom_id res chain seq x y z
N MET A 1 30.32 -10.25 23.90
CA MET A 1 29.71 -9.69 22.67
C MET A 1 30.84 -9.19 21.80
N ASN A 2 30.94 -9.63 20.55
CA ASN A 2 31.91 -9.09 19.61
C ASN A 2 31.24 -7.94 18.86
N THR A 3 31.73 -6.72 19.03
CA THR A 3 31.14 -5.52 18.43
C THR A 3 32.13 -4.92 17.44
N SER A 4 31.65 -4.62 16.24
CA SER A 4 32.44 -3.95 15.20
C SER A 4 31.89 -2.54 15.00
N VAL A 5 32.79 -1.59 14.70
CA VAL A 5 32.42 -0.19 14.47
C VAL A 5 32.28 0.06 12.97
N ILE A 6 31.19 0.72 12.57
CA ILE A 6 30.97 1.20 11.20
C ILE A 6 31.11 2.73 11.20
N ASN A 7 32.09 3.25 10.47
CA ASN A 7 32.31 4.69 10.29
C ASN A 7 31.72 5.15 8.96
N ILE A 8 30.75 6.08 9.01
CA ILE A 8 30.06 6.61 7.83
C ILE A 8 30.27 8.12 7.76
N ARG A 9 30.76 8.63 6.62
CA ARG A 9 30.82 10.08 6.36
C ARG A 9 29.49 10.52 5.77
N THR A 10 28.92 11.61 6.30
CA THR A 10 27.69 12.22 5.82
C THR A 10 27.70 13.72 6.14
N GLN A 11 26.76 14.47 5.58
CA GLN A 11 26.61 15.89 5.88
C GLN A 11 26.01 16.08 7.30
N PRO A 12 26.40 17.13 8.04
CA PRO A 12 25.93 17.33 9.41
C PRO A 12 24.41 17.51 9.55
N ASP A 13 23.78 18.15 8.57
CA ASP A 13 22.33 18.35 8.46
C ASP A 13 21.59 17.02 8.23
N VAL A 14 22.07 16.17 7.31
CA VAL A 14 21.53 14.83 7.07
C VAL A 14 21.59 13.98 8.34
N LYS A 15 22.72 14.05 9.08
CA LYS A 15 22.86 13.34 10.35
C LYS A 15 21.82 13.81 11.38
N LYS A 16 21.66 15.13 11.54
CA LYS A 16 20.68 15.70 12.48
C LYS A 16 19.26 15.30 12.11
N ALA A 17 18.89 15.39 10.83
CA ALA A 17 17.57 14.99 10.36
C ALA A 17 17.30 13.50 10.62
N ALA A 18 18.27 12.62 10.33
CA ALA A 18 18.13 11.19 10.61
C ALA A 18 18.03 10.88 12.10
N GLN A 19 18.71 11.64 12.97
CA GLN A 19 18.56 11.52 14.42
C GLN A 19 17.15 11.90 14.87
N GLN A 20 16.62 13.04 14.38
CA GLN A 20 15.27 13.47 14.71
C GLN A 20 14.23 12.43 14.30
N VAL A 21 14.32 11.89 13.08
CA VAL A 21 13.42 10.83 12.61
C VAL A 21 13.49 9.59 13.51
N ALA A 22 14.68 9.19 13.96
CA ALA A 22 14.82 8.06 14.87
C ALA A 22 14.15 8.35 16.23
N GLU A 23 14.33 9.56 16.77
CA GLU A 23 13.75 10.00 18.03
C GLU A 23 12.22 10.06 17.97
N ASP A 24 11.66 10.57 16.87
CA ASP A 24 10.22 10.58 16.61
C ASP A 24 9.63 9.16 16.56
N LEU A 25 10.44 8.17 16.17
CA LEU A 25 10.11 6.74 16.19
C LEU A 25 10.42 6.06 17.54
N GLY A 26 10.85 6.82 18.56
CA GLY A 26 11.12 6.33 19.92
C GLY A 26 12.43 5.57 20.08
N MET A 27 13.42 5.80 19.22
CA MET A 27 14.72 5.12 19.29
C MET A 27 15.89 6.02 18.90
N ASN A 28 17.12 5.59 19.21
CA ASN A 28 18.31 6.30 18.74
C ASN A 28 18.72 5.85 17.32
N LEU A 29 19.53 6.68 16.66
CA LEU A 29 20.01 6.42 15.30
C LEU A 29 20.78 5.10 15.17
N SER A 30 21.52 4.67 16.20
CA SER A 30 22.27 3.40 16.17
C SER A 30 21.35 2.18 16.16
N VAL A 31 20.24 2.22 16.90
CA VAL A 31 19.21 1.17 16.87
C VAL A 31 18.57 1.10 15.48
N LEU A 32 18.22 2.27 14.92
CA LEU A 32 17.64 2.37 13.57
C LEU A 32 18.56 1.77 12.50
N ILE A 33 19.84 2.14 12.49
CA ILE A 33 20.82 1.63 11.52
C ILE A 33 21.01 0.11 11.68
N ASN A 34 21.12 -0.40 12.91
CA ASN A 34 21.24 -1.84 13.14
C ASN A 34 19.98 -2.61 12.70
N GLY A 35 18.79 -2.03 12.92
CA GLY A 35 17.52 -2.57 12.43
C GLY A 35 17.49 -2.64 10.91
N PHE A 36 17.90 -1.56 10.24
CA PHE A 36 18.01 -1.51 8.78
C PHE A 36 18.98 -2.57 8.23
N LEU A 37 20.17 -2.70 8.81
CA LEU A 37 21.15 -3.72 8.38
C LEU A 37 20.63 -5.14 8.55
N LYS A 38 19.97 -5.44 9.68
CA LYS A 38 19.32 -6.75 9.90
C LYS A 38 18.22 -7.01 8.88
N ASN A 39 17.40 -6.01 8.58
CA ASN A 39 16.34 -6.13 7.58
C ASN A 39 16.95 -6.39 6.20
N LEU A 40 17.97 -5.62 5.81
CA LEU A 40 18.69 -5.80 4.55
C LEU A 40 19.27 -7.22 4.41
N ILE A 41 19.89 -7.76 5.46
CA ILE A 41 20.43 -9.14 5.46
C ILE A 41 19.31 -10.17 5.28
N LYS A 42 18.18 -9.97 5.97
CA LYS A 42 17.03 -10.89 5.94
C LYS A 42 16.31 -10.88 4.59
N THR A 43 16.02 -9.70 4.05
CA THR A 43 15.19 -9.54 2.84
C THR A 43 16.01 -9.49 1.55
N LYS A 44 17.31 -9.20 1.64
CA LYS A 44 18.20 -8.95 0.50
C LYS A 44 17.64 -7.92 -0.49
N THR A 45 16.81 -6.99 0.00
CA THR A 45 16.07 -6.02 -0.80
C THR A 45 16.15 -4.66 -0.14
N ILE A 46 16.27 -3.60 -0.95
CA ILE A 46 16.21 -2.20 -0.52
C ILE A 46 14.91 -1.60 -1.07
N SER A 47 14.09 -1.00 -0.21
CA SER A 47 12.89 -0.28 -0.62
C SER A 47 13.20 1.22 -0.66
N LEU A 48 13.24 1.78 -1.85
CA LEU A 48 13.27 3.21 -2.08
C LEU A 48 11.86 3.63 -2.49
N LYS A 49 11.18 4.34 -1.61
CA LYS A 49 9.89 4.96 -1.93
C LYS A 49 10.13 6.43 -2.20
N VAL A 50 9.76 6.88 -3.38
CA VAL A 50 9.49 8.30 -3.60
C VAL A 50 8.10 8.54 -3.03
N SER A 51 7.86 9.70 -2.41
CA SER A 51 6.50 10.08 -2.01
C SER A 51 5.65 10.11 -3.28
N GLU A 52 4.73 9.16 -3.42
CA GLU A 52 3.80 9.10 -4.55
C GLU A 52 2.56 9.89 -4.17
N GLU A 53 2.35 11.01 -4.84
CA GLU A 53 1.05 11.67 -4.83
C GLU A 53 0.12 10.94 -5.80
N PRO A 54 -1.15 10.66 -5.43
CA PRO A 54 -2.10 10.03 -6.33
C PRO A 54 -2.19 10.80 -7.65
N SER A 55 -2.05 10.09 -8.77
CA SER A 55 -2.25 10.71 -10.08
C SER A 55 -3.70 11.18 -10.23
N GLU A 56 -3.93 12.18 -11.09
CA GLU A 56 -5.29 12.63 -11.42
C GLU A 56 -6.17 11.48 -11.91
N TYR A 57 -5.58 10.53 -12.66
CA TYR A 57 -6.25 9.30 -13.09
C TYR A 57 -6.73 8.46 -11.91
N LEU A 58 -5.89 8.24 -10.89
CA LEU A 58 -6.26 7.48 -9.70
C LEU A 58 -7.36 8.19 -8.91
N ILE A 59 -7.24 9.52 -8.74
CA ILE A 59 -8.26 10.34 -8.06
C ILE A 59 -9.61 10.23 -8.77
N ASN A 60 -9.63 10.33 -10.10
CA ASN A 60 -10.87 10.25 -10.88
C ASN A 60 -11.45 8.83 -10.87
N SER A 61 -10.61 7.80 -10.92
CA SER A 61 -11.04 6.40 -10.85
C SER A 61 -11.73 6.07 -9.51
N ILE A 62 -11.22 6.65 -8.40
CA ILE A 62 -11.85 6.51 -7.09
C ILE A 62 -13.24 7.17 -7.08
N LYS A 63 -13.36 8.39 -7.61
CA LYS A 63 -14.66 9.11 -7.69
C LYS A 63 -15.69 8.33 -8.53
N GLU A 64 -15.28 7.80 -9.68
CA GLU A 64 -16.13 6.96 -10.53
C GLU A 64 -16.60 5.71 -9.76
N THR A 65 -15.69 5.07 -9.03
CA THR A 65 -16.01 3.90 -8.21
C THR A 65 -17.04 4.23 -7.13
N GLU A 66 -16.92 5.37 -6.45
CA GLU A 66 -17.89 5.81 -5.43
C GLU A 66 -19.30 6.00 -6.01
N GLU A 67 -19.40 6.60 -7.20
CA GLU A 67 -20.67 6.74 -7.91
C GLU A 67 -21.26 5.39 -8.35
N ASP A 68 -20.42 4.47 -8.83
CA ASP A 68 -20.84 3.15 -9.26
C ASP A 68 -21.36 2.30 -8.09
N VAL A 69 -20.70 2.36 -6.93
CA VAL A 69 -21.19 1.74 -5.69
C VAL A 69 -22.56 2.30 -5.31
N LYS A 70 -22.72 3.63 -5.31
CA LYS A 70 -23.98 4.28 -4.96
C LYS A 70 -25.13 3.89 -5.88
N ASN A 71 -24.84 3.72 -7.18
CA ASN A 71 -25.82 3.35 -8.19
C ASN A 71 -26.00 1.83 -8.34
N GLY A 72 -25.27 1.01 -7.58
CA GLY A 72 -25.31 -0.45 -7.68
C GLY A 72 -24.74 -0.97 -9.00
N ARG A 73 -23.90 -0.19 -9.71
CA ARG A 73 -23.13 -0.60 -10.90
C ARG A 73 -21.90 -1.42 -10.51
N VAL A 74 -22.04 -2.19 -9.45
CA VAL A 74 -21.02 -3.09 -8.91
C VAL A 74 -21.40 -4.52 -9.21
N SER A 75 -20.45 -5.43 -8.98
CA SER A 75 -20.74 -6.86 -9.02
C SER A 75 -21.84 -7.21 -8.01
N PRO A 76 -22.64 -8.25 -8.28
CA PRO A 76 -23.51 -8.81 -7.25
C PRO A 76 -22.69 -9.41 -6.09
N LEU A 77 -23.38 -9.79 -5.02
CA LEU A 77 -22.79 -10.63 -3.99
C LEU A 77 -22.58 -12.04 -4.54
N PHE A 78 -21.49 -12.67 -4.13
CA PHE A 78 -21.11 -14.04 -4.50
C PHE A 78 -21.00 -14.89 -3.23
N GLU A 79 -21.38 -16.15 -3.31
CA GLU A 79 -21.23 -17.08 -2.18
C GLU A 79 -19.81 -17.66 -2.10
N ASN A 80 -19.08 -17.66 -3.23
CA ASN A 80 -17.73 -18.21 -3.33
C ASN A 80 -16.90 -17.50 -4.43
N ALA A 81 -15.60 -17.79 -4.45
CA ALA A 81 -14.67 -17.18 -5.40
C ALA A 81 -14.93 -17.60 -6.86
N ASP A 82 -15.38 -18.83 -7.09
CA ASP A 82 -15.62 -19.35 -8.45
C ASP A 82 -16.76 -18.58 -9.14
N GLU A 83 -17.82 -18.25 -8.41
CA GLU A 83 -18.90 -17.38 -8.89
C GLU A 83 -18.42 -15.98 -9.25
N ALA A 84 -17.55 -15.38 -8.42
CA ALA A 84 -16.98 -14.07 -8.68
C ALA A 84 -16.13 -14.07 -9.96
N VAL A 85 -15.32 -15.11 -10.15
CA VAL A 85 -14.49 -15.30 -11.35
C VAL A 85 -15.36 -15.56 -12.58
N ALA A 86 -16.42 -16.36 -12.45
CA ALA A 86 -17.36 -16.62 -13.54
C ALA A 86 -18.04 -15.32 -14.00
N TRP A 87 -18.52 -14.49 -13.06
CA TRP A 87 -19.10 -13.19 -13.37
C TRP A 87 -18.10 -12.23 -14.03
N LEU A 88 -16.85 -12.21 -13.56
CA LEU A 88 -15.81 -11.33 -14.12
C LEU A 88 -15.57 -11.61 -15.61
N ASN A 89 -15.62 -12.90 -15.98
CA ASN A 89 -15.33 -13.40 -17.34
C ASN A 89 -16.58 -13.54 -18.23
N ASP A 90 -17.77 -13.32 -17.69
CA ASP A 90 -19.02 -13.36 -18.46
C ASP A 90 -19.17 -12.09 -19.32
N LYS A 91 -19.45 -12.28 -20.61
CA LYS A 91 -19.67 -11.19 -21.58
C LYS A 91 -21.01 -10.49 -21.38
N ASP A 92 -21.99 -11.20 -20.84
CA ASP A 92 -23.34 -10.71 -20.58
C ASP A 92 -23.60 -10.53 -19.06
N LYS A 93 -22.51 -10.32 -18.30
CA LYS A 93 -22.54 -10.18 -16.85
C LYS A 93 -23.53 -9.10 -16.40
N LYS A 94 -24.24 -9.41 -15.33
CA LYS A 94 -25.27 -8.52 -14.76
C LYS A 94 -24.75 -7.87 -13.49
N TYR A 95 -24.90 -6.57 -13.42
CA TYR A 95 -24.55 -5.76 -12.26
C TYR A 95 -25.69 -5.77 -11.24
N GLU A 96 -25.35 -5.44 -10.00
CA GLU A 96 -26.27 -5.53 -8.87
C GLU A 96 -27.60 -4.79 -9.10
N TYR A 97 -27.57 -3.59 -9.68
CA TYR A 97 -28.76 -2.81 -9.98
C TYR A 97 -29.71 -3.50 -10.98
N GLN A 98 -29.19 -4.35 -11.87
CA GLN A 98 -29.99 -5.10 -12.87
C GLN A 98 -30.66 -6.32 -12.24
N ILE A 99 -30.08 -6.87 -11.18
CA ILE A 99 -30.61 -8.03 -10.46
C ILE A 99 -31.68 -7.57 -9.46
N ARG A 100 -31.40 -6.50 -8.69
CA ARG A 100 -32.33 -5.95 -7.67
C ARG A 100 -33.68 -5.49 -8.26
N LYS A 101 -33.72 -5.03 -9.52
CA LYS A 101 -34.97 -4.60 -10.19
C LYS A 101 -35.93 -5.75 -10.54
N LYS A 102 -35.50 -7.01 -10.51
CA LYS A 102 -36.37 -8.18 -10.83
C LYS A 102 -37.15 -8.73 -9.63
N VAL A 103 -36.87 -8.26 -8.41
CA VAL A 103 -37.44 -8.81 -7.17
C VAL A 103 -38.58 -7.93 -6.62
N ARG A 104 -39.26 -7.16 -7.48
CA ARG A 104 -40.38 -6.29 -7.08
C ARG A 104 -41.58 -6.47 -8.00
#